data_AF-A0A0R0JBB2-F1
#
_entry.id   AF-A0A0R0JBB2-F1
#
_cell.length_a   1.000
_cell.length_b   1.000
_cell.length_c   1.000
_cell.angle_alpha   90.00
_cell.angle_beta   90.00
_cell.angle_gamma   90.00
#
_symmetry.space_group_name_H-M   'P 1'
#
loop_
_entity.id
_entity.type
_entity.pdbx_description
1 polymer ?
#
loop_
_entity_poly.entity_id
_entity_poly.type
_entity_poly.pdbx_seq_one_letter_code
_entity_poly.pdbx_strand_id
1 'polypeptide(L)'
;MKFVFAEDTTSNVFIKQIFIQTQLQDVCWSLNIPQPMYKLHDTKVINRFQYHRYHGYIKVMCTGPLQYACFSKYGKNYYKAMKDVANILLNKLLKAYGKKIRDFNYYNVQNIESQLRMYGDHDGTFKVEMNMLNDEMQSLNSSKGFTQ
;
A
#
# COMPACT_ATOMS: atom_id res chain seq x y z
N MET A 1 11.41 10.03 -20.37
CA MET A 1 10.61 9.06 -19.58
C MET A 1 9.16 9.57 -19.61
N LYS A 2 8.24 8.85 -20.27
CA LYS A 2 6.84 9.26 -20.36
C LYS A 2 6.17 8.86 -19.04
N PHE A 3 5.81 9.84 -18.21
CA PHE A 3 5.03 9.59 -17.00
C PHE A 3 3.71 8.96 -17.42
N VAL A 4 3.47 7.69 -17.06
CA VAL A 4 2.20 7.03 -17.32
C VAL A 4 1.22 7.55 -16.27
N PHE A 5 0.62 8.68 -16.58
CA PHE A 5 -0.45 9.30 -15.81
C PHE A 5 -1.66 8.37 -15.74
N ALA A 6 -2.54 8.61 -14.76
CA ALA A 6 -3.84 7.96 -14.64
C ALA A 6 -4.83 8.36 -15.77
N GLU A 7 -4.34 8.61 -16.98
CA GLU A 7 -5.15 8.87 -18.18
C GLU A 7 -5.97 7.64 -18.58
N ASP A 8 -5.54 6.42 -18.21
CA ASP A 8 -6.29 5.16 -18.44
C ASP A 8 -7.44 4.91 -17.45
N THR A 9 -7.75 5.85 -16.56
CA THR A 9 -8.81 5.65 -15.56
C THR A 9 -10.06 6.44 -15.96
N THR A 10 -11.19 5.76 -16.12
CA THR A 10 -12.43 6.37 -16.64
C THR A 10 -13.31 7.02 -15.55
N SER A 11 -12.86 7.01 -14.29
CA SER A 11 -13.65 7.48 -13.14
C SER A 11 -13.47 8.97 -12.86
N ASN A 12 -14.58 9.65 -12.53
CA ASN A 12 -14.59 11.06 -12.12
C ASN A 12 -14.42 11.26 -10.60
N VAL A 13 -14.16 10.19 -9.84
CA VAL A 13 -14.06 10.24 -8.36
C VAL A 13 -12.60 10.43 -7.93
N PHE A 14 -12.31 11.55 -7.25
CA PHE A 14 -10.96 11.94 -6.80
C PHE A 14 -10.79 11.84 -5.28
N ILE A 15 -9.68 11.23 -4.84
CA ILE A 15 -9.31 11.14 -3.42
C ILE A 15 -8.48 12.37 -2.96
N LYS A 16 -9.14 13.49 -2.67
CA LYS A 16 -8.66 14.61 -1.82
C LYS A 16 -8.39 14.22 -0.35
N GLN A 17 -7.16 13.84 0.01
CA GLN A 17 -6.71 13.30 1.32
C GLN A 17 -7.08 14.07 2.64
N ILE A 18 -7.82 15.18 2.57
CA ILE A 18 -8.21 15.99 3.73
C ILE A 18 -9.30 15.29 4.56
N PHE A 19 -10.26 14.62 3.92
CA PHE A 19 -11.42 13.99 4.59
C PHE A 19 -11.61 12.53 4.20
N ILE A 20 -10.59 11.70 4.46
CA ILE A 20 -10.56 10.30 3.99
C ILE A 20 -11.83 9.48 4.30
N GLN A 21 -12.51 9.75 5.42
CA GLN A 21 -13.74 9.06 5.78
C GLN A 21 -14.87 9.38 4.78
N THR A 22 -15.04 10.65 4.42
CA THR A 22 -15.98 11.07 3.37
C THR A 22 -15.62 10.45 2.03
N GLN A 23 -14.33 10.34 1.72
CA GLN A 23 -13.91 9.77 0.44
C GLN A 23 -14.16 8.29 0.35
N LEU A 24 -13.99 7.58 1.47
CA LEU A 24 -14.36 6.19 1.55
C LEU A 24 -15.87 6.02 1.31
N GLN A 25 -16.70 6.94 1.84
CA GLN A 25 -18.14 6.93 1.58
C GLN A 25 -18.47 7.20 0.11
N ASP A 26 -17.80 8.18 -0.52
CA ASP A 26 -17.95 8.51 -1.95
C ASP A 26 -17.53 7.35 -2.85
N VAL A 27 -16.41 6.69 -2.51
CA VAL A 27 -15.94 5.48 -3.20
C VAL A 27 -16.95 4.35 -3.03
N CYS A 28 -17.45 4.10 -1.81
CA CYS A 28 -18.49 3.10 -1.58
C CYS A 28 -19.74 3.39 -2.41
N TRP A 29 -20.17 4.64 -2.49
CA TRP A 29 -21.31 5.05 -3.30
C TRP A 29 -21.05 4.81 -4.79
N SER A 30 -19.93 5.29 -5.34
CA SER A 30 -19.61 5.11 -6.76
C SER A 30 -19.48 3.65 -7.19
N LEU A 31 -19.08 2.76 -6.28
CA LEU A 31 -18.97 1.32 -6.52
C LEU A 31 -20.27 0.56 -6.26
N ASN A 32 -21.35 1.24 -5.87
CA ASN A 32 -22.62 0.64 -5.46
C ASN A 32 -22.45 -0.46 -4.38
N ILE A 33 -21.59 -0.21 -3.39
CA ILE A 33 -21.42 -1.08 -2.23
C ILE A 33 -21.93 -0.41 -0.95
N PRO A 34 -22.35 -1.20 0.06
CA PRO A 34 -22.74 -0.68 1.35
C PRO A 34 -21.70 0.24 1.98
N GLN A 35 -22.18 1.28 2.66
CA GLN A 35 -21.36 2.26 3.35
C GLN A 35 -20.52 1.61 4.47
N PRO A 36 -19.33 2.15 4.77
CA PRO A 36 -18.47 1.63 5.83
C PRO A 36 -19.12 1.81 7.19
N MET A 37 -19.00 0.79 8.03
CA MET A 37 -19.48 0.82 9.40
C MET A 37 -18.31 0.82 10.37
N TYR A 38 -18.42 1.66 11.40
CA TYR A 38 -17.42 1.84 12.45
C TYR A 38 -18.03 1.48 13.79
N LYS A 39 -17.37 0.59 14.54
CA LYS A 39 -17.75 0.23 15.91
C LYS A 39 -16.58 0.47 16.84
N LEU A 40 -16.83 1.10 17.99
CA LEU A 40 -15.83 1.18 19.05
C LEU A 40 -15.50 -0.24 19.50
N HIS A 41 -14.22 -0.60 19.48
CA HIS A 41 -13.76 -1.93 19.85
C HIS A 41 -13.17 -1.96 21.26
N ASP A 42 -12.31 -1.01 21.58
CA ASP A 42 -11.65 -0.92 22.88
C ASP A 42 -11.33 0.53 23.24
N THR A 43 -11.22 0.83 24.53
CA THR A 43 -10.74 2.09 25.07
C THR A 43 -9.69 1.83 26.15
N LYS A 44 -8.50 2.40 25.98
CA LYS A 44 -7.41 2.33 26.95
C LYS A 44 -7.11 3.69 27.55
N VAL A 45 -6.79 3.72 28.85
CA VAL A 45 -6.30 4.92 29.52
C VAL A 45 -4.80 4.77 29.75
N ILE A 46 -4.00 5.68 29.20
CA ILE A 46 -2.55 5.73 29.38
C ILE A 46 -2.19 7.14 29.81
N ASN A 47 -1.53 7.29 30.97
CA ASN A 47 -1.16 8.58 31.56
C ASN A 47 -2.32 9.58 31.63
N ARG A 48 -3.50 9.12 32.09
CA ARG A 48 -4.75 9.90 32.18
C ARG A 48 -5.38 10.32 30.84
N PHE A 49 -4.81 9.93 29.71
CA PHE A 49 -5.41 10.15 28.39
C PHE A 49 -6.17 8.90 27.92
N GLN A 50 -7.40 9.08 27.45
CA GLN A 50 -8.16 8.03 26.78
C GLN A 50 -7.72 7.87 25.34
N TYR A 51 -7.55 6.62 24.93
CA TYR A 51 -7.24 6.21 23.57
C TYR A 51 -8.29 5.21 23.12
N HIS A 52 -8.82 5.42 21.92
CA HIS A 52 -9.87 4.58 21.36
C HIS A 52 -9.34 3.75 20.21
N ARG A 53 -9.82 2.52 20.11
CA ARG A 53 -9.61 1.65 18.96
C ARG A 53 -10.94 1.33 18.32
N TYR A 54 -11.02 1.51 17.01
CA TYR A 54 -12.23 1.23 16.24
C TYR A 54 -12.04 -0.02 15.38
N HIS A 55 -13.10 -0.81 15.29
CA HIS A 55 -13.26 -1.87 14.31
C HIS A 55 -14.11 -1.32 13.16
N GLY A 56 -13.60 -1.39 11.95
CA GLY A 56 -14.32 -1.01 10.75
C GLY A 56 -14.57 -2.18 9.83
N TYR A 57 -15.71 -2.14 9.14
CA TYR A 57 -16.05 -3.14 8.14
C TYR A 57 -16.79 -2.57 6.93
N ILE A 58 -16.53 -3.15 5.77
CA ILE A 58 -17.25 -2.92 4.51
C ILE A 58 -17.62 -4.28 3.91
N LYS A 59 -18.86 -4.40 3.47
CA LYS A 59 -19.34 -5.56 2.71
C LYS A 59 -19.14 -5.29 1.23
N VAL A 60 -18.44 -6.17 0.54
CA VAL A 60 -18.13 -6.03 -0.89
C VAL A 60 -18.85 -7.15 -1.64
N MET A 61 -19.59 -6.82 -2.70
CA MET A 61 -20.44 -7.79 -3.40
C MET A 61 -19.75 -8.40 -4.63
N CYS A 62 -18.70 -7.75 -5.16
CA CYS A 62 -18.20 -8.03 -6.50
C CYS A 62 -17.29 -9.27 -6.62
N THR A 63 -16.91 -9.92 -5.52
CA THR A 63 -15.96 -11.06 -5.51
C THR A 63 -16.43 -12.23 -4.62
N GLY A 64 -17.74 -12.34 -4.39
CA GLY A 64 -18.33 -13.18 -3.33
C GLY A 64 -18.57 -12.38 -2.05
N PRO A 65 -18.99 -13.00 -0.93
CA PRO A 65 -19.23 -12.31 0.34
C PRO A 65 -17.91 -11.96 1.05
N LEU A 66 -17.02 -11.21 0.38
CA LEU A 66 -15.82 -10.69 0.98
C LEU A 66 -16.18 -9.47 1.82
N GLN A 67 -16.05 -9.61 3.14
CA GLN A 67 -16.11 -8.50 4.07
C GLN A 67 -14.69 -8.03 4.37
N TYR A 68 -14.39 -6.78 4.06
CA TYR A 68 -13.17 -6.16 4.52
C TYR A 68 -13.39 -5.64 5.92
N ALA A 69 -12.73 -6.28 6.89
CA ALA A 69 -12.69 -5.83 8.28
C ALA A 69 -11.27 -5.37 8.65
N CYS A 70 -11.15 -4.39 9.55
CA CYS A 70 -9.86 -3.99 10.11
C CYS A 70 -10.04 -3.26 11.44
N PHE A 71 -8.98 -3.27 12.25
CA PHE A 71 -8.90 -2.44 13.44
C PHE A 71 -7.98 -1.25 13.20
N SER A 72 -8.32 -0.11 13.79
CA SER A 72 -7.40 1.03 13.85
C SER A 72 -6.24 0.76 14.80
N LYS A 73 -5.22 1.61 14.70
CA LYS A 73 -4.34 1.95 15.81
C LYS A 73 -5.13 2.70 16.91
N TYR A 74 -4.56 2.74 18.11
CA TYR A 74 -5.10 3.55 19.20
C TYR A 74 -4.99 5.04 18.87
N GLY A 75 -6.13 5.73 18.81
CA GLY A 75 -6.20 7.16 18.57
C GLY A 75 -6.55 7.94 19.84
N LYS A 76 -5.88 9.08 20.07
CA LYS A 76 -6.20 10.01 21.17
C LYS A 76 -7.64 10.57 21.13
N ASN A 77 -8.33 10.42 19.99
CA ASN A 77 -9.74 10.71 19.83
C ASN A 77 -10.35 9.76 18.79
N TYR A 78 -11.68 9.68 18.78
CA TYR A 78 -12.41 8.81 17.84
C TYR A 78 -12.13 9.15 16.37
N TYR A 79 -11.97 10.43 16.04
CA TYR A 79 -11.70 10.88 14.67
C TYR A 79 -10.42 10.28 14.10
N LYS A 80 -9.31 10.33 14.85
CA LYS A 80 -8.03 9.73 14.41
C LYS A 80 -8.14 8.21 14.24
N ALA A 81 -8.83 7.52 15.15
CA ALA A 81 -9.02 6.08 15.06
C ALA A 81 -9.87 5.70 13.83
N MET A 82 -10.99 6.40 13.59
CA MET A 82 -11.82 6.19 12.41
C MET A 82 -11.11 6.57 11.10
N LYS A 83 -10.28 7.62 11.10
CA LYS A 83 -9.44 8.01 9.96
C LYS A 83 -8.48 6.88 9.55
N ASP A 84 -7.87 6.22 10.54
CA ASP A 84 -6.97 5.08 10.30
C ASP A 84 -7.72 3.88 9.72
N VAL A 85 -8.88 3.53 10.29
CA VAL A 85 -9.79 2.52 9.70
C VAL A 85 -10.10 2.87 8.24
N ALA A 86 -10.50 4.12 7.97
CA ALA A 86 -10.90 4.55 6.64
C ALA A 86 -9.75 4.42 5.62
N ASN A 87 -8.53 4.82 5.99
CA ASN A 87 -7.33 4.60 5.17
C ASN A 87 -7.12 3.12 4.84
N ILE A 88 -7.22 2.23 5.85
CA ILE A 88 -6.99 0.79 5.66
C ILE A 88 -8.05 0.20 4.73
N LEU A 89 -9.32 0.53 4.94
CA LEU A 89 -10.42 0.04 4.11
C LEU A 89 -10.32 0.56 2.67
N LEU A 90 -9.97 1.83 2.50
CA LEU A 90 -9.77 2.42 1.17
C LEU A 90 -8.65 1.74 0.41
N ASN A 91 -7.52 1.47 1.06
CA ASN A 91 -6.42 0.70 0.47
C ASN A 91 -6.84 -0.72 0.06
N LYS A 92 -7.70 -1.38 0.86
CA LYS A 92 -8.27 -2.68 0.49
C LYS A 92 -9.17 -2.58 -0.75
N LEU A 93 -10.01 -1.55 -0.84
CA LEU A 93 -10.84 -1.29 -2.01
C LEU A 93 -10.00 -0.96 -3.24
N LEU A 94 -8.98 -0.11 -3.13
CA LEU A 94 -8.03 0.21 -4.20
C LEU A 94 -7.35 -1.05 -4.73
N LYS A 95 -6.93 -1.95 -3.84
CA LYS A 95 -6.34 -3.25 -4.24
C LYS A 95 -7.33 -4.17 -4.95
N ALA A 96 -8.60 -4.15 -4.54
CA ALA A 96 -9.63 -5.05 -5.07
C ALA A 96 -10.26 -4.58 -6.38
N TYR A 97 -10.54 -3.28 -6.49
CA TYR A 97 -11.22 -2.68 -7.63
C TYR A 97 -10.25 -2.05 -8.63
N GLY A 98 -8.98 -1.91 -8.25
CA GLY A 98 -7.95 -1.34 -9.10
C GLY A 98 -8.36 0.03 -9.64
N LYS A 99 -8.03 0.25 -10.92
CA LYS A 99 -8.22 1.51 -11.66
C LYS A 99 -9.67 2.02 -11.76
N LYS A 100 -10.68 1.29 -11.24
CA LYS A 100 -12.05 1.82 -11.06
C LYS A 100 -12.11 2.97 -10.05
N ILE A 101 -11.13 3.06 -9.15
CA ILE A 101 -10.99 4.15 -8.18
C ILE A 101 -9.77 4.99 -8.58
N ARG A 102 -9.93 6.32 -8.71
CA ARG A 102 -8.83 7.23 -9.07
C ARG A 102 -8.12 7.75 -7.83
N ASP A 103 -7.00 7.12 -7.46
CA ASP A 103 -6.07 7.64 -6.46
C ASP A 103 -4.66 7.73 -7.05
N PHE A 104 -4.29 8.93 -7.50
CA PHE A 104 -2.98 9.21 -8.09
C PHE A 104 -1.83 8.91 -7.13
N ASN A 105 -1.99 9.18 -5.84
CA ASN A 105 -0.93 8.94 -4.86
C ASN A 105 -0.73 7.44 -4.65
N TYR A 106 -1.82 6.67 -4.56
CA TYR A 106 -1.72 5.21 -4.42
C TYR A 106 -0.95 4.57 -5.59
N TYR A 107 -1.32 4.89 -6.82
CA TYR A 107 -0.66 4.30 -8.00
C TYR A 107 0.76 4.81 -8.22
N ASN A 108 1.02 6.08 -7.90
CA ASN A 108 2.37 6.63 -7.99
C ASN A 108 3.30 5.93 -6.98
N VAL A 109 2.84 5.70 -5.74
CA VAL A 109 3.62 4.95 -4.75
C VAL A 109 3.88 3.53 -5.22
N GLN A 110 2.88 2.83 -5.75
CA GLN A 110 3.09 1.47 -6.28
C GLN A 110 4.09 1.42 -7.43
N ASN A 111 4.05 2.38 -8.36
CA ASN A 111 5.01 2.47 -9.45
C ASN A 111 6.42 2.73 -8.92
N ILE A 112 6.58 3.65 -7.95
CA ILE A 112 7.87 3.93 -7.32
C ILE A 112 8.39 2.69 -6.58
N GLU A 113 7.55 1.99 -5.82
CA GLU A 113 7.92 0.74 -5.14
C GLU A 113 8.33 -0.36 -6.12
N SER A 114 7.66 -0.46 -7.27
CA SER A 114 8.02 -1.42 -8.33
C SER A 114 9.38 -1.08 -8.94
N GLN A 115 9.65 0.19 -9.20
CA GLN A 115 10.94 0.64 -9.71
C GLN A 115 12.05 0.39 -8.69
N LEU A 116 11.84 0.72 -7.42
CA LEU A 116 12.80 0.47 -6.35
C LEU A 116 13.13 -1.02 -6.21
N ARG A 117 12.13 -1.91 -6.33
CA ARG A 117 12.37 -3.36 -6.34
C ARG A 117 13.23 -3.79 -7.52
N MET A 118 12.91 -3.33 -8.73
CA MET A 118 13.73 -3.63 -9.91
C MET A 118 15.18 -3.15 -9.75
N TYR A 119 15.39 -1.94 -9.20
CA TYR A 119 16.75 -1.45 -8.93
C TYR A 119 17.48 -2.28 -7.88
N GLY A 120 16.80 -2.73 -6.83
CA GLY A 120 17.37 -3.62 -5.82
C GLY A 120 17.75 -5.00 -6.38
N ASP A 121 16.89 -5.56 -7.23
CA ASP A 121 17.16 -6.84 -7.91
C ASP A 121 18.33 -6.69 -8.89
N HIS A 122 18.39 -5.60 -9.66
CA HIS A 122 19.52 -5.30 -10.53
C HIS A 122 20.82 -5.13 -9.74
N ASP A 123 20.83 -4.42 -8.61
CA ASP A 123 22.02 -4.27 -7.76
C ASP A 123 22.48 -5.62 -7.20
N GLY A 124 21.54 -6.49 -6.81
CA GLY A 124 21.82 -7.87 -6.42
C GLY A 124 22.44 -8.68 -7.55
N THR A 125 21.89 -8.57 -8.76
CA THR A 125 22.39 -9.28 -9.95
C THR A 125 23.80 -8.80 -10.32
N PHE A 126 24.05 -7.49 -10.31
CA PHE A 126 25.35 -6.89 -10.55
C PHE A 126 26.40 -7.32 -9.52
N LYS A 127 26.04 -7.43 -8.23
CA LYS A 127 26.95 -7.94 -7.19
C LYS A 127 27.34 -9.38 -7.44
N VAL A 128 26.39 -10.22 -7.87
CA VAL A 128 26.68 -11.62 -8.21
C VAL A 128 27.62 -11.71 -9.41
N GLU A 129 27.38 -10.94 -10.48
CA GLU A 129 28.28 -10.87 -11.63
C GLU A 129 29.67 -10.36 -11.28
N MET A 130 29.77 -9.30 -10.48
CA MET A 130 31.07 -8.77 -10.01
C MET A 130 31.85 -9.79 -9.18
N ASN A 131 31.18 -10.56 -8.32
CA ASN A 131 31.83 -11.62 -7.56
C ASN A 131 32.34 -12.74 -8.46
N MET A 132 31.54 -13.19 -9.44
CA MET A 132 31.98 -14.21 -10.41
C MET A 132 33.18 -13.74 -11.23
N LEU A 133 33.15 -12.49 -11.71
CA LEU A 133 34.28 -11.87 -12.41
C LEU A 133 35.54 -11.75 -11.54
N ASN A 134 35.38 -11.41 -10.27
CA ASN A 134 36.49 -11.31 -9.33
C ASN A 134 37.10 -12.69 -9.03
N ASP A 135 36.27 -13.73 -8.87
CA ASP A 135 36.71 -15.10 -8.67
C ASP A 135 37.44 -15.65 -9.91
N GLU A 136 36.93 -15.37 -11.12
CA GLU A 136 37.61 -15.69 -12.37
C GLU A 136 38.97 -15.00 -12.47
N MET A 137 39.07 -13.71 -12.15
CA MET A 137 40.36 -13.00 -12.13
C MET A 137 41.35 -13.59 -11.11
N GLN A 138 40.89 -13.98 -9.91
CA GLN A 138 41.74 -14.62 -8.92
C GLN A 138 42.24 -15.98 -9.40
N SER A 139 41.39 -16.78 -10.05
CA SER A 139 41.78 -18.07 -10.63
C SER A 139 42.81 -17.93 -11.76
N LEU A 140 42.67 -16.91 -12.61
CA LEU A 140 43.60 -16.59 -13.70
C LEU A 140 44.95 -16.09 -13.17
N ASN A 141 44.96 -15.28 -12.12
CA ASN A 141 46.20 -14.83 -11.48
C ASN A 141 46.91 -15.99 -10.75
N SER A 142 46.16 -16.93 -10.17
CA SER A 142 46.72 -18.11 -9.51
C SER A 142 47.32 -19.11 -10.51
N SER A 143 46.72 -19.27 -11.70
CA SER A 143 47.22 -20.15 -12.76
C SER A 143 48.45 -19.61 -13.48
N LYS A 144 48.61 -18.28 -13.57
CA LYS A 144 49.84 -17.65 -14.09
C LYS A 144 51.04 -17.73 -13.13
N GLY A 145 50.83 -18.13 -11.88
CA GLY A 145 51.89 -18.35 -10.89
C GLY A 145 52.65 -19.67 -11.04
N PHE A 146 52.19 -20.60 -11.89
CA PHE A 146 52.81 -21.90 -12.15
C PHE A 146 53.56 -21.94 -13.50
N THR A 147 54.45 -20.98 -13.71
CA THR A 147 55.54 -21.11 -14.69
C THR A 147 56.83 -20.64 -14.03
N GLN A 148 57.45 -21.54 -13.28
CA GLN A 148 58.89 -21.53 -12.97
C GLN A 148 59.46 -22.91 -13.30
#